data_AF-A0A640TV58-F1
#
_entry.id   AF-A0A640TV58-F1
#
_cell.length_a   1.000
_cell.length_b   1.000
_cell.length_c   1.000
_cell.angle_alpha   90.00
_cell.angle_beta   90.00
_cell.angle_gamma   90.00
#
_symmetry.space_group_name_H-M   'P 1'
#
loop_
_entity.id
_entity.type
_entity.pdbx_description
1 polymer ?
#
loop_
_entity_poly.entity_id
_entity_poly.type
_entity_poly.pdbx_seq_one_letter_code
_entity_poly.pdbx_strand_id
1 'polypeptide(L)'
;MIRTGAGALAELPAGARVVIRLPNGSALADALLTCFDRRLVAVPLHPRATDRAVAGIAERVSAAALVDVHGLHRTALPDAHTVPDDLAFIMFTSGSTGPQKGVMLSRRAVLGNAAKTAALHGLSPERPHGTCLPLYHCNALVMSLLGTHLTGTPLTQQAAFDPAGYFAALGAAGARTASIVPALLADLLEVGPDWPEGLEYLITAAAPLTSDLARRFHRRYGPRLRQGYGLTEAVNFSFTMPRLDDAEFRDQYLEHVPPVGAPLPDTELRLESGEVWIRTPDLMTGYWQDSRTTAATVTDDGWLRTGDLGELRDGLLVLRGRAGERINRGGEKHYPLDIEHGWRQAGLSGRFAAVAVDEPSLGQDIGLIATEQPVSAVRDLYERAQLRPTALQFGGLLATSTGKPQRKAMSRVLTARRLAPARYERLLRYAAATAHDLLHSGADHPGLRALATQAGNRRPHPDEETVFGAFDFLREHWHHEDNAELSRAKAHWRTTLRTEWPLAVHAELAAEVAARHGFEGPPVPFGTEALFDGGALLVLPHGPAADGPVWPLGPLLSFLDGPLGGCEKGRWTRLARLRDRGFLTTGCSVLRAGRHDLGGVLWARQPDSGPNEHAGATG
;
A
#
# COMPACT_ATOMS: atom_id res chain seq x y z
N MET A 1 3.30 34.62 -20.10
CA MET A 1 2.29 34.00 -20.98
C MET A 1 3.01 33.02 -21.89
N ILE A 2 3.00 31.73 -21.54
CA ILE A 2 3.46 30.67 -22.44
C ILE A 2 2.46 30.69 -23.60
N ARG A 3 2.89 31.02 -24.82
CA ARG A 3 2.05 30.84 -26.02
C ARG A 3 1.78 29.33 -26.11
N THR A 4 0.65 28.88 -25.59
CA THR A 4 0.16 27.53 -25.82
C THR A 4 0.13 27.35 -27.33
N GLY A 5 0.79 26.32 -27.85
CA GLY A 5 0.98 26.11 -29.28
C GLY A 5 -0.31 25.78 -30.03
N ALA A 6 -1.47 26.34 -29.67
CA ALA A 6 -2.77 26.09 -30.29
C ALA A 6 -2.73 26.31 -31.81
N GLY A 7 -2.03 27.36 -32.28
CA GLY A 7 -1.79 27.59 -33.70
C GLY A 7 -0.89 26.54 -34.37
N ALA A 8 0.07 25.95 -33.64
CA ALA A 8 0.98 24.94 -34.16
C ALA A 8 0.37 23.51 -34.11
N LEU A 9 -0.44 23.21 -33.09
CA LEU A 9 -1.25 21.99 -33.03
C LEU A 9 -2.26 21.95 -34.18
N ALA A 10 -2.77 23.12 -34.58
CA ALA A 10 -3.68 23.26 -35.71
C ALA A 10 -3.09 22.86 -37.07
N GLU A 11 -1.76 22.73 -37.19
CA GLU A 11 -1.10 22.30 -38.42
C GLU A 11 -0.87 20.77 -38.47
N LEU A 12 -1.19 20.04 -37.40
CA LEU A 12 -1.06 18.59 -37.38
C LEU A 12 -2.28 17.94 -38.06
N PRO A 13 -2.08 16.87 -38.84
CA PRO A 13 -3.18 16.13 -39.45
C PRO A 13 -4.01 15.39 -38.40
N ALA A 14 -5.29 15.13 -38.71
CA ALA A 14 -6.15 14.32 -37.85
C ALA A 14 -5.52 12.94 -37.57
N GLY A 15 -5.68 12.44 -36.36
CA GLY A 15 -5.06 11.19 -35.89
C GLY A 15 -3.59 11.31 -35.49
N ALA A 16 -2.93 12.46 -35.72
CA ALA A 16 -1.58 12.69 -35.21
C ALA A 16 -1.57 12.59 -33.67
N ARG A 17 -0.55 11.92 -33.13
CA ARG A 17 -0.43 11.71 -31.67
C ARG A 17 0.44 12.79 -31.07
N VAL A 18 -0.05 13.39 -30.01
CA VAL A 18 0.60 14.52 -29.33
C VAL A 18 0.88 14.11 -27.89
N VAL A 19 2.15 13.97 -27.54
CA VAL A 19 2.55 13.76 -26.14
C VAL A 19 2.51 15.10 -25.42
N ILE A 20 1.85 15.15 -24.26
CA ILE A 20 1.65 16.41 -23.52
C ILE A 20 2.21 16.23 -22.10
N ARG A 21 3.28 16.96 -21.78
CA ARG A 21 3.86 17.06 -20.43
C ARG A 21 3.76 18.51 -19.95
N LEU A 22 2.59 18.88 -19.46
CA LEU A 22 2.33 20.19 -18.88
C LEU A 22 1.89 20.08 -17.41
N PRO A 23 2.24 21.05 -16.55
CA PRO A 23 1.65 21.17 -15.22
C PRO A 23 0.12 21.27 -15.30
N ASN A 24 -0.55 20.92 -14.20
CA ASN A 24 -2.00 21.12 -14.13
C ASN A 24 -2.32 22.61 -14.22
N GLY A 25 -3.11 23.02 -15.22
CA GLY A 25 -3.53 24.41 -15.39
C GLY A 25 -4.24 24.62 -16.73
N SER A 26 -4.54 25.88 -17.04
CA SER A 26 -5.17 26.27 -18.31
C SER A 26 -4.37 25.81 -19.52
N ALA A 27 -3.03 25.90 -19.49
CA ALA A 27 -2.21 25.45 -20.60
C ALA A 27 -2.40 23.96 -20.95
N LEU A 28 -2.56 23.09 -19.94
CA LEU A 28 -2.85 21.68 -20.14
C LEU A 28 -4.29 21.48 -20.64
N ALA A 29 -5.26 22.20 -20.06
CA ALA A 29 -6.65 22.17 -20.50
C ALA A 29 -6.77 22.56 -21.98
N ASP A 30 -6.18 23.70 -22.38
CA ASP A 30 -6.18 24.21 -23.74
C ASP A 30 -5.55 23.22 -24.71
N ALA A 31 -4.41 22.62 -24.37
CA ALA A 31 -3.74 21.63 -25.21
C ALA A 31 -4.60 20.37 -25.41
N LEU A 32 -5.25 19.87 -24.35
CA LEU A 32 -6.13 18.71 -24.39
C LEU A 32 -7.39 18.98 -25.21
N LEU A 33 -8.06 20.11 -24.98
CA LEU A 33 -9.24 20.52 -25.74
C LEU A 33 -8.90 20.77 -27.21
N THR A 34 -7.77 21.43 -27.49
CA THR A 34 -7.32 21.64 -28.88
C THR A 34 -7.10 20.30 -29.58
N CYS A 35 -6.43 19.34 -28.93
CA CYS A 35 -6.26 18.00 -29.50
C CYS A 35 -7.61 17.35 -29.76
N PHE A 36 -8.52 17.43 -28.78
CA PHE A 36 -9.84 16.85 -28.89
C PHE A 36 -10.65 17.49 -30.02
N ASP A 37 -10.76 18.81 -30.11
CA ASP A 37 -11.57 19.48 -31.13
C ASP A 37 -11.00 19.30 -32.55
N ARG A 38 -9.68 19.15 -32.67
CA ARG A 38 -8.97 18.94 -33.94
C ARG A 38 -8.82 17.48 -34.36
N ARG A 39 -9.40 16.55 -33.60
CA ARG A 39 -9.27 15.10 -33.82
C ARG A 39 -7.82 14.62 -33.84
N LEU A 40 -6.98 15.21 -33.00
CA LEU A 40 -5.66 14.69 -32.66
C LEU A 40 -5.80 13.68 -31.51
N VAL A 41 -4.83 12.79 -31.38
CA VAL A 41 -4.78 11.83 -30.26
C VAL A 41 -3.89 12.40 -29.16
N ALA A 42 -4.47 12.82 -28.06
CA ALA A 42 -3.70 13.32 -26.92
C ALA A 42 -3.14 12.19 -26.06
N VAL A 43 -1.87 12.32 -25.68
CA VAL A 43 -1.14 11.39 -24.81
C VAL A 43 -0.63 12.17 -23.60
N PRO A 44 -1.51 12.51 -22.63
CA PRO A 44 -1.12 13.28 -21.47
C PRO A 44 -0.25 12.45 -20.52
N LEU A 45 0.85 13.05 -20.07
CA LEU A 45 1.79 12.47 -19.13
C LEU A 45 1.84 13.29 -17.85
N HIS A 46 2.30 12.63 -16.78
CA HIS A 46 2.57 13.32 -15.52
C HIS A 46 3.64 14.40 -15.73
N PRO A 47 3.50 15.62 -15.16
CA PRO A 47 4.43 16.73 -15.39
C PRO A 47 5.85 16.45 -14.89
N ARG A 48 5.99 15.55 -13.90
CA ARG A 48 7.27 15.05 -13.40
C ARG A 48 7.83 13.83 -14.15
N ALA A 49 7.25 13.45 -15.29
CA ALA A 49 7.83 12.39 -16.12
C ALA A 49 9.21 12.83 -16.63
N THR A 50 10.21 11.98 -16.44
CA THR A 50 11.59 12.24 -16.88
C THR A 50 11.66 12.36 -18.40
N ASP A 51 12.63 13.10 -18.91
CA ASP A 51 12.81 13.25 -20.38
C ASP A 51 12.98 11.89 -21.07
N ARG A 52 13.68 10.95 -20.42
CA ARG A 52 13.81 9.57 -20.90
C ARG A 52 12.46 8.86 -21.00
N ALA A 53 11.59 9.01 -19.99
CA ALA A 53 10.26 8.39 -20.02
C ALA A 53 9.37 9.02 -21.09
N VAL A 54 9.43 10.34 -21.25
CA VAL A 54 8.70 11.08 -22.30
C VAL A 54 9.16 10.64 -23.68
N ALA A 55 10.47 10.60 -23.93
CA ALA A 55 11.04 10.16 -25.20
C ALA A 55 10.64 8.71 -25.52
N GLY A 56 10.75 7.79 -24.56
CA GLY A 56 10.34 6.40 -24.74
C GLY A 56 8.84 6.23 -25.03
N ILE A 57 7.98 7.06 -24.44
CA ILE A 57 6.55 7.07 -24.77
C ILE A 57 6.32 7.66 -26.16
N ALA A 58 6.95 8.79 -26.49
CA ALA A 58 6.83 9.44 -27.79
C ALA A 58 7.24 8.49 -28.93
N GLU A 59 8.34 7.75 -28.77
CA GLU A 59 8.74 6.69 -29.69
C GLU A 59 7.69 5.58 -29.79
N ARG A 60 7.23 5.06 -28.64
CA ARG A 60 6.27 3.95 -28.57
C ARG A 60 4.93 4.25 -29.23
N VAL A 61 4.44 5.49 -29.15
CA VAL A 61 3.20 5.89 -29.83
C VAL A 61 3.45 6.47 -31.22
N SER A 62 4.71 6.62 -31.64
CA SER A 62 5.08 7.36 -32.85
C SER A 62 4.44 8.76 -32.86
N ALA A 63 4.68 9.51 -31.77
CA ALA A 63 4.12 10.85 -31.58
C ALA A 63 4.62 11.80 -32.66
N ALA A 64 3.72 12.58 -33.25
CA ALA A 64 4.06 13.63 -34.23
C ALA A 64 4.63 14.89 -33.56
N ALA A 65 4.23 15.14 -32.31
CA ALA A 65 4.67 16.28 -31.54
C ALA A 65 4.71 15.99 -30.04
N LEU A 66 5.55 16.75 -29.34
CA LEU A 66 5.61 16.90 -27.90
C LEU A 66 5.19 18.33 -27.53
N VAL A 67 4.35 18.47 -26.51
CA VAL A 67 4.01 19.76 -25.90
C VAL A 67 4.46 19.75 -24.46
N ASP A 68 5.33 20.68 -24.09
CA ASP A 68 5.77 20.91 -22.72
C ASP A 68 5.87 22.39 -22.37
N VAL A 69 6.47 22.71 -21.22
CA VAL A 69 6.62 24.10 -20.73
C VAL A 69 7.47 24.99 -21.65
N HIS A 70 8.27 24.39 -22.54
CA HIS A 70 9.07 25.09 -23.54
C HIS A 70 8.33 25.29 -24.86
N GLY A 71 7.13 24.73 -25.01
CA GLY A 71 6.27 24.88 -26.18
C GLY A 71 6.03 23.56 -26.91
N LEU A 72 5.68 23.68 -28.20
CA LEU A 72 5.46 22.54 -29.08
C LEU A 72 6.74 22.21 -29.86
N HIS A 73 7.12 20.94 -29.87
CA HIS A 73 8.24 20.40 -30.63
C HIS A 73 7.71 19.31 -31.56
N ARG A 74 7.85 19.47 -32.87
CA ARG A 74 7.57 18.38 -33.82
C ARG A 74 8.65 17.30 -33.65
N THR A 75 8.24 16.05 -33.63
CA THR A 75 9.19 14.94 -33.62
C THR A 75 9.63 14.64 -35.06
N ALA A 76 10.73 13.90 -35.21
CA ALA A 76 11.13 13.32 -36.50
C ALA A 76 10.53 11.92 -36.72
N LEU A 77 9.55 11.50 -35.91
CA LEU A 77 8.99 10.16 -35.97
C LEU A 77 7.95 10.04 -37.10
N PRO A 78 7.84 8.85 -37.74
CA PRO A 78 6.84 8.64 -38.78
C PRO A 78 5.43 8.84 -38.24
N ASP A 79 4.63 9.62 -38.95
CA ASP A 79 3.25 9.85 -38.59
C ASP A 79 2.41 8.63 -39.04
N ALA A 80 2.45 7.56 -38.25
CA ALA A 80 1.71 6.33 -38.54
C ALA A 80 0.20 6.52 -38.24
N HIS A 81 -0.57 7.05 -39.20
CA HIS A 81 -2.00 7.35 -39.02
C HIS A 81 -2.93 6.13 -38.95
N THR A 82 -2.39 4.90 -38.87
CA THR A 82 -3.18 3.67 -38.70
C THR A 82 -3.62 3.50 -37.25
N VAL A 83 -4.44 4.42 -36.76
CA VAL A 83 -5.21 4.29 -35.52
C VAL A 83 -6.69 4.15 -35.88
N PRO A 84 -7.54 3.59 -35.00
CA PRO A 84 -8.98 3.68 -35.21
C PRO A 84 -9.35 5.16 -35.44
N ASP A 85 -10.10 5.46 -36.51
CA ASP A 85 -10.40 6.83 -36.95
C ASP A 85 -11.02 7.73 -35.86
N ASP A 86 -11.57 7.12 -34.81
CA ASP A 86 -12.22 7.79 -33.68
C ASP A 86 -11.36 7.80 -32.39
N LEU A 87 -10.05 7.57 -32.43
CA LEU A 87 -9.22 7.61 -31.23
C LEU A 87 -9.04 9.06 -30.70
N ALA A 88 -9.28 9.28 -29.41
CA ALA A 88 -9.16 10.59 -28.76
C ALA A 88 -7.94 10.69 -27.84
N PHE A 89 -7.72 9.65 -27.04
CA PHE A 89 -6.67 9.64 -26.02
C PHE A 89 -5.95 8.29 -25.96
N ILE A 90 -4.66 8.33 -25.64
CA ILE A 90 -3.92 7.18 -25.12
C ILE A 90 -3.48 7.52 -23.70
N MET A 91 -4.10 6.86 -22.72
CA MET A 91 -3.85 7.12 -21.31
C MET A 91 -2.91 6.06 -20.74
N PHE A 92 -1.70 6.44 -20.35
CA PHE A 92 -0.77 5.50 -19.72
C PHE A 92 -1.11 5.29 -18.24
N THR A 93 -1.42 4.04 -17.88
CA THR A 93 -1.69 3.65 -16.48
C THR A 93 -0.41 3.15 -15.81
N SER A 94 -0.19 3.57 -14.56
CA SER A 94 0.92 3.10 -13.73
C SER A 94 0.62 1.69 -13.20
N GLY A 95 1.09 0.67 -13.92
CA GLY A 95 1.12 -0.70 -13.39
C GLY A 95 2.03 -0.77 -12.16
N SER A 96 1.60 -1.44 -11.09
CA SER A 96 2.35 -1.52 -9.82
C SER A 96 3.66 -2.31 -9.90
N THR A 97 3.95 -3.01 -11.00
CA THR A 97 5.13 -3.87 -11.15
C THR A 97 5.58 -4.12 -12.61
N GLY A 98 5.10 -3.35 -13.60
CA GLY A 98 5.38 -3.61 -15.02
C GLY A 98 5.35 -2.37 -15.92
N PRO A 99 5.71 -2.49 -17.21
CA PRO A 99 5.69 -1.37 -18.16
C PRO A 99 4.29 -0.76 -18.25
N GLN A 100 4.21 0.57 -18.33
CA GLN A 100 2.94 1.28 -18.40
C GLN A 100 2.12 0.81 -19.60
N LYS A 101 0.82 0.61 -19.40
CA LYS A 101 -0.09 0.21 -20.48
C LYS A 101 -0.80 1.45 -21.01
N GLY A 102 -0.76 1.67 -22.32
CA GLY A 102 -1.49 2.76 -22.96
C GLY A 102 -2.93 2.34 -23.23
N VAL A 103 -3.90 2.89 -22.53
CA VAL A 103 -5.32 2.62 -22.74
C VAL A 103 -5.84 3.51 -23.85
N MET A 104 -6.38 2.92 -24.92
CA MET A 104 -6.93 3.65 -26.07
C MET A 104 -8.39 4.01 -25.84
N LEU A 105 -8.71 5.32 -25.80
CA LEU A 105 -10.05 5.83 -25.57
C LEU A 105 -10.60 6.49 -26.84
N SER A 106 -11.70 5.97 -27.37
CA SER A 106 -12.39 6.55 -28.53
C SER A 106 -13.14 7.83 -28.14
N ARG A 107 -13.34 8.75 -29.10
CA ARG A 107 -14.12 9.97 -28.89
C ARG A 107 -15.55 9.64 -28.51
N ARG A 108 -16.16 8.66 -29.17
CA ARG A 108 -17.52 8.20 -28.86
C ARG A 108 -17.64 7.76 -27.40
N ALA A 109 -16.73 6.92 -26.91
CA ALA A 109 -16.75 6.45 -25.53
C ALA A 109 -16.51 7.59 -24.53
N VAL A 110 -15.58 8.51 -24.85
CA VAL A 110 -15.29 9.67 -24.01
C VAL A 110 -16.47 10.63 -23.91
N LEU A 111 -17.11 10.97 -25.03
CA LEU A 111 -18.30 11.82 -25.07
C LEU A 111 -19.49 11.16 -24.38
N GLY A 112 -19.69 9.86 -24.61
CA GLY A 112 -20.75 9.08 -23.96
C GLY A 112 -20.63 9.13 -22.44
N ASN A 113 -19.43 8.86 -21.91
CA ASN A 113 -19.20 8.93 -20.47
C ASN A 113 -19.32 10.36 -19.92
N ALA A 114 -18.69 11.34 -20.58
CA ALA A 114 -18.75 12.75 -20.17
C ALA A 114 -20.19 13.28 -20.12
N ALA A 115 -21.02 12.93 -21.10
CA ALA A 115 -22.44 13.28 -21.14
C ALA A 115 -23.23 12.67 -19.97
N LYS A 116 -23.01 11.37 -19.68
CA LYS A 116 -23.66 10.69 -18.55
C LYS A 116 -23.29 11.33 -17.22
N THR A 117 -22.00 11.61 -17.01
CA THR A 117 -21.53 12.23 -15.76
C THR A 117 -21.99 13.68 -15.65
N ALA A 118 -21.98 14.44 -16.74
CA ALA A 118 -22.46 15.82 -16.77
C ALA A 118 -23.95 15.90 -16.43
N ALA A 119 -24.78 15.02 -17.03
CA ALA A 119 -26.20 14.93 -16.72
C ALA A 119 -26.44 14.55 -15.25
N LEU A 120 -25.72 13.53 -14.73
CA LEU A 120 -25.85 13.07 -13.35
C LEU A 120 -25.55 14.16 -12.31
N HIS A 121 -24.57 15.02 -12.59
CA HIS A 121 -24.15 16.09 -11.70
C HIS A 121 -24.85 17.43 -11.99
N GLY A 122 -25.65 17.49 -13.07
CA GLY A 122 -26.33 18.69 -13.52
C GLY A 122 -25.34 19.79 -13.90
N LEU A 123 -24.30 19.45 -14.67
CA LEU A 123 -23.35 20.43 -15.19
C LEU A 123 -24.06 21.25 -16.27
N SER A 124 -24.18 22.56 -16.03
CA SER A 124 -24.73 23.52 -16.99
C SER A 124 -24.01 24.88 -16.85
N PRO A 125 -24.23 25.85 -17.75
CA PRO A 125 -23.65 27.19 -17.62
C PRO A 125 -24.01 27.89 -16.29
N GLU A 126 -25.18 27.58 -15.73
CA GLU A 126 -25.70 28.12 -14.46
C GLU A 126 -25.23 27.34 -13.23
N ARG A 127 -24.58 26.19 -13.44
CA ARG A 127 -24.12 25.29 -12.37
C ARG A 127 -22.62 24.98 -12.53
N PRO A 128 -21.73 25.94 -12.23
CA PRO A 128 -20.28 25.77 -12.38
C PRO A 128 -19.72 24.57 -11.60
N HIS A 129 -18.66 23.96 -12.14
CA HIS A 129 -17.96 22.83 -11.53
C HIS A 129 -16.55 23.22 -11.11
N GLY A 130 -16.07 22.69 -10.00
CA GLY A 130 -14.71 22.88 -9.52
C GLY A 130 -13.88 21.59 -9.55
N THR A 131 -12.57 21.69 -9.73
CA THR A 131 -11.67 20.55 -9.54
C THR A 131 -10.28 20.98 -9.09
N CYS A 132 -9.70 20.21 -8.17
CA CYS A 132 -8.28 20.27 -7.85
C CYS A 132 -7.50 19.07 -8.42
N LEU A 133 -8.17 18.23 -9.19
CA LEU A 133 -7.60 16.98 -9.69
C LEU A 133 -6.78 17.21 -10.97
N PRO A 134 -5.75 16.40 -11.21
CA PRO A 134 -4.90 16.60 -12.38
C PRO A 134 -5.57 16.18 -13.68
N LEU A 135 -5.59 17.07 -14.68
CA LEU A 135 -6.22 16.84 -16.00
C LEU A 135 -5.52 15.77 -16.86
N TYR A 136 -4.30 15.38 -16.51
CA TYR A 136 -3.62 14.24 -17.14
C TYR A 136 -4.07 12.87 -16.59
N HIS A 137 -5.04 12.84 -15.66
CA HIS A 137 -5.72 11.63 -15.21
C HIS A 137 -7.16 11.57 -15.75
N CYS A 138 -7.59 10.36 -16.16
CA CYS A 138 -8.89 10.14 -16.81
C CYS A 138 -10.09 10.70 -16.04
N ASN A 139 -10.05 10.70 -14.69
CA ASN A 139 -11.13 11.26 -13.87
C ASN A 139 -11.36 12.75 -14.18
N ALA A 140 -10.39 13.60 -13.88
CA ALA A 140 -10.53 15.04 -14.11
C ALA A 140 -10.62 15.39 -15.60
N LEU A 141 -9.94 14.64 -16.46
CA LEU A 141 -10.02 14.80 -17.91
C LEU A 141 -11.46 14.65 -18.41
N VAL A 142 -12.15 13.56 -18.03
CA VAL A 142 -13.47 13.25 -18.59
C VAL A 142 -14.57 13.95 -17.80
N MET A 143 -14.60 13.80 -16.47
CA MET A 143 -15.65 14.41 -15.64
C MET A 143 -15.55 15.94 -15.63
N SER A 144 -14.37 16.47 -15.35
CA SER A 144 -14.22 17.90 -15.09
C SER A 144 -13.96 18.70 -16.36
N LEU A 145 -13.04 18.28 -17.25
CA LEU A 145 -12.69 19.08 -18.43
C LEU A 145 -13.67 18.85 -19.59
N LEU A 146 -13.80 17.60 -20.04
CA LEU A 146 -14.64 17.28 -21.21
C LEU A 146 -16.14 17.37 -20.87
N GLY A 147 -16.53 16.98 -19.66
CA GLY A 147 -17.90 17.15 -19.16
C GLY A 147 -18.34 18.62 -19.20
N THR A 148 -17.52 19.54 -18.71
CA THR A 148 -17.87 20.97 -18.72
C THR A 148 -17.75 21.59 -20.10
N HIS A 149 -16.77 21.16 -20.92
CA HIS A 149 -16.64 21.62 -22.30
C HIS A 149 -17.88 21.25 -23.13
N LEU A 150 -18.38 20.02 -22.95
CA LEU A 150 -19.58 19.53 -23.64
C LEU A 150 -20.84 20.32 -23.29
N THR A 151 -20.97 20.78 -22.05
CA THR A 151 -22.17 21.47 -21.54
C THR A 151 -22.04 23.00 -21.51
N GLY A 152 -20.89 23.56 -21.89
CA GLY A 152 -20.60 24.99 -21.73
C GLY A 152 -20.52 25.44 -20.26
N THR A 153 -20.27 24.52 -19.33
CA THR A 153 -20.18 24.81 -17.89
C THR A 153 -18.87 25.52 -17.55
N PRO A 154 -18.90 26.60 -16.74
CA PRO A 154 -17.66 27.18 -16.21
C PRO A 154 -16.93 26.18 -15.30
N LEU A 155 -15.63 25.97 -15.59
CA LEU A 155 -14.75 25.11 -14.81
C LEU A 155 -13.77 25.93 -13.98
N THR A 156 -13.81 25.75 -12.66
CA THR A 156 -12.79 26.28 -11.74
C THR A 156 -11.74 25.23 -11.46
N GLN A 157 -10.58 25.39 -12.07
CA GLN A 157 -9.47 24.46 -11.91
C GLN A 157 -8.37 25.05 -11.03
N GLN A 158 -7.97 24.33 -9.99
CA GLN A 158 -6.77 24.66 -9.21
C GLN A 158 -5.53 24.02 -9.85
N ALA A 159 -4.47 24.82 -10.02
CA ALA A 159 -3.19 24.33 -10.55
C ALA A 159 -2.49 23.39 -9.55
N ALA A 160 -2.59 23.69 -8.26
CA ALA A 160 -2.14 22.85 -7.17
C ALA A 160 -3.22 22.85 -6.08
N PHE A 161 -3.32 21.76 -5.33
CA PHE A 161 -4.26 21.70 -4.21
C PHE A 161 -3.72 22.49 -3.03
N ASP A 162 -4.47 23.50 -2.59
CA ASP A 162 -4.27 24.23 -1.35
C ASP A 162 -5.50 24.01 -0.44
N PRO A 163 -5.40 23.24 0.65
CA PRO A 163 -6.53 22.95 1.50
C PRO A 163 -7.11 24.19 2.19
N ALA A 164 -6.33 25.27 2.39
CA ALA A 164 -6.83 26.51 2.99
C ALA A 164 -7.59 27.37 1.97
N GLY A 165 -7.07 27.50 0.75
CA GLY A 165 -7.65 28.31 -0.32
C GLY A 165 -8.72 27.61 -1.16
N TYR A 166 -8.83 26.27 -1.13
CA TYR A 166 -9.69 25.54 -2.06
C TYR A 166 -11.16 25.95 -1.98
N PHE A 167 -11.74 25.97 -0.78
CA PHE A 167 -13.13 26.36 -0.58
C PHE A 167 -13.39 27.84 -0.90
N ALA A 168 -12.47 28.73 -0.55
CA ALA A 168 -12.56 30.13 -0.93
C ALA A 168 -12.61 30.30 -2.47
N ALA A 169 -11.77 29.56 -3.20
CA ALA A 169 -11.76 29.61 -4.65
C ALA A 169 -13.04 29.02 -5.29
N LEU A 170 -13.58 27.94 -4.73
CA LEU A 170 -14.87 27.38 -5.16
C LEU A 170 -16.01 28.37 -4.93
N GLY A 171 -16.04 29.02 -3.77
CA GLY A 171 -17.04 30.04 -3.43
C GLY A 171 -16.96 31.26 -4.35
N ALA A 172 -15.75 31.79 -4.58
CA ALA A 172 -15.52 32.93 -5.46
C ALA A 172 -15.97 32.67 -6.91
N ALA A 173 -15.91 31.42 -7.36
CA ALA A 173 -16.35 31.02 -8.69
C ALA A 173 -17.81 30.53 -8.76
N GLY A 174 -18.53 30.51 -7.63
CA GLY A 174 -19.93 30.05 -7.59
C GLY A 174 -20.10 28.56 -7.91
N ALA A 175 -19.09 27.72 -7.62
CA ALA A 175 -19.13 26.30 -7.91
C ALA A 175 -20.27 25.58 -7.15
N ARG A 176 -21.08 24.80 -7.88
CA ARG A 176 -22.17 23.98 -7.31
C ARG A 176 -21.73 22.57 -6.95
N THR A 177 -20.74 22.05 -7.66
CA THR A 177 -20.14 20.74 -7.39
C THR A 177 -18.64 20.84 -7.56
N ALA A 178 -17.87 20.00 -6.86
CA ALA A 178 -16.43 19.94 -7.10
C ALA A 178 -15.83 18.55 -6.86
N SER A 179 -14.81 18.19 -7.64
CA SER A 179 -14.14 16.88 -7.55
C SER A 179 -12.87 16.93 -6.69
N ILE A 180 -12.73 15.98 -5.76
CA ILE A 180 -11.60 15.80 -4.85
C ILE A 180 -11.34 14.31 -4.57
N VAL A 181 -10.09 13.88 -4.36
CA VAL A 181 -9.77 12.49 -4.01
C VAL A 181 -9.68 12.29 -2.49
N PRO A 182 -9.88 11.08 -1.96
CA PRO A 182 -9.87 10.85 -0.51
C PRO A 182 -8.59 11.30 0.21
N ALA A 183 -7.43 11.22 -0.46
CA ALA A 183 -6.17 11.69 0.12
C ALA A 183 -6.18 13.20 0.39
N LEU A 184 -6.64 14.02 -0.57
CA LEU A 184 -6.73 15.48 -0.42
C LEU A 184 -7.90 15.89 0.49
N LEU A 185 -8.94 15.06 0.56
CA LEU A 185 -10.06 15.24 1.48
C LEU A 185 -9.60 15.19 2.95
N ALA A 186 -8.61 14.35 3.27
CA ALA A 186 -8.03 14.30 4.61
C ALA A 186 -7.34 15.62 4.97
N ASP A 187 -6.49 16.14 4.08
CA ASP A 187 -5.79 17.42 4.28
C ASP A 187 -6.77 18.60 4.43
N LEU A 188 -7.85 18.61 3.63
CA LEU A 188 -8.92 19.59 3.74
C LEU A 188 -9.59 19.56 5.12
N LEU A 189 -9.80 18.38 5.69
CA LEU A 189 -10.43 18.21 7.00
C LEU A 189 -9.52 18.59 8.16
N GLU A 190 -8.20 18.49 8.01
CA GLU A 190 -7.25 18.98 9.01
C GLU A 190 -7.29 20.51 9.11
N VAL A 191 -7.35 21.21 7.97
CA VAL A 191 -7.49 22.68 7.95
C VAL A 191 -8.90 23.11 8.35
N GLY A 192 -9.92 22.37 7.90
CA GLY A 192 -11.32 22.60 8.24
C GLY A 192 -11.89 23.95 7.80
N PRO A 193 -11.67 24.43 6.55
CA PRO A 193 -12.23 25.71 6.08
C PRO A 193 -13.76 25.68 6.06
N ASP A 194 -14.40 26.86 6.08
CA ASP A 194 -15.86 26.96 6.05
C ASP A 194 -16.44 26.55 4.70
N TRP A 195 -17.56 25.84 4.75
CA TRP A 195 -18.22 25.34 3.56
C TRP A 195 -18.75 26.51 2.71
N PRO A 196 -18.40 26.59 1.41
CA PRO A 196 -18.83 27.70 0.56
C PRO A 196 -20.35 27.75 0.41
N GLU A 197 -20.91 28.96 0.45
CA GLU A 197 -22.33 29.15 0.16
C GLU A 197 -22.64 28.69 -1.26
N GLY A 198 -23.68 27.87 -1.40
CA GLY A 198 -24.13 27.39 -2.70
C GLY A 198 -23.39 26.17 -3.27
N LEU A 199 -22.27 25.73 -2.69
CA LEU A 199 -21.66 24.45 -3.02
C LEU A 199 -22.54 23.32 -2.46
N GLU A 200 -22.98 22.40 -3.32
CA GLU A 200 -23.95 21.38 -2.93
C GLU A 200 -23.27 20.14 -2.33
N TYR A 201 -22.21 19.65 -2.97
CA TYR A 201 -21.43 18.50 -2.51
C TYR A 201 -20.08 18.40 -3.22
N LEU A 202 -19.17 17.66 -2.59
CA LEU A 202 -17.93 17.19 -3.21
C LEU A 202 -18.13 15.79 -3.82
N ILE A 203 -17.45 15.53 -4.93
CA ILE A 203 -17.41 14.23 -5.61
C ILE A 203 -16.05 13.60 -5.32
N THR A 204 -16.03 12.35 -4.87
CA THR A 204 -14.79 11.65 -4.54
C THR A 204 -14.68 10.26 -5.15
N ALA A 205 -13.50 9.91 -5.64
CA ALA A 205 -13.24 8.69 -6.38
C ALA A 205 -11.73 8.38 -6.44
N ALA A 206 -11.34 7.42 -7.29
CA ALA A 206 -9.97 7.01 -7.61
C ALA A 206 -9.16 6.36 -6.45
N ALA A 207 -9.67 6.39 -5.23
CA ALA A 207 -9.20 5.60 -4.09
C ALA A 207 -10.39 5.25 -3.18
N PRO A 208 -10.30 4.20 -2.35
CA PRO A 208 -11.36 3.85 -1.41
C PRO A 208 -11.62 4.98 -0.39
N LEU A 209 -12.88 5.36 -0.20
CA LEU A 209 -13.30 6.20 0.92
C LEU A 209 -13.45 5.32 2.17
N THR A 210 -12.67 5.59 3.22
CA THR A 210 -12.82 4.88 4.49
C THR A 210 -14.01 5.43 5.30
N SER A 211 -14.69 4.58 6.08
CA SER A 211 -15.76 5.03 6.99
C SER A 211 -15.26 6.08 8.00
N ASP A 212 -14.01 6.00 8.44
CA ASP A 212 -13.42 7.01 9.34
C ASP A 212 -13.34 8.40 8.70
N LEU A 213 -12.77 8.47 7.49
CA LEU A 213 -12.74 9.71 6.71
C LEU A 213 -14.15 10.25 6.41
N ALA A 214 -15.10 9.36 6.10
CA ALA A 214 -16.50 9.74 5.92
C ALA A 214 -17.14 10.30 7.21
N ARG A 215 -16.88 9.69 8.38
CA ARG A 215 -17.36 10.19 9.69
C ARG A 215 -16.79 11.56 10.00
N ARG A 216 -15.48 11.75 9.78
CA ARG A 216 -14.81 13.04 9.99
C ARG A 216 -15.41 14.11 9.08
N PHE A 217 -15.64 13.79 7.81
CA PHE A 217 -16.28 14.68 6.86
C PHE A 217 -17.71 15.05 7.28
N HIS A 218 -18.53 14.04 7.59
CA HIS A 218 -19.92 14.21 8.01
C HIS A 218 -20.04 15.10 9.23
N ARG A 219 -19.21 14.88 10.26
CA ARG A 219 -19.19 15.71 11.47
C ARG A 219 -18.92 17.20 11.18
N ARG A 220 -18.10 17.51 10.16
CA ARG A 220 -17.73 18.90 9.83
C ARG A 220 -18.64 19.55 8.80
N TYR A 221 -19.10 18.79 7.81
CA TYR A 221 -19.75 19.31 6.59
C TYR A 221 -21.09 18.65 6.26
N GLY A 222 -21.55 17.68 7.05
CA GLY A 222 -22.80 16.94 6.84
C GLY A 222 -22.73 15.96 5.65
N PRO A 223 -23.89 15.57 5.07
CA PRO A 223 -23.98 14.54 4.03
C PRO A 223 -23.58 15.03 2.62
N ARG A 224 -22.65 15.99 2.52
CA ARG A 224 -22.28 16.69 1.28
C ARG A 224 -21.11 16.04 0.53
N LEU A 225 -21.05 14.71 0.52
CA LEU A 225 -20.02 13.93 -0.15
C LEU A 225 -20.65 12.81 -0.97
N ARG A 226 -20.27 12.72 -2.25
CA ARG A 226 -20.72 11.66 -3.16
C ARG A 226 -19.52 10.87 -3.65
N GLN A 227 -19.49 9.57 -3.39
CA GLN A 227 -18.48 8.67 -3.91
C GLN A 227 -18.85 8.17 -5.31
N GLY A 228 -17.84 7.82 -6.11
CA GLY A 228 -18.01 7.04 -7.33
C GLY A 228 -16.81 6.15 -7.61
N TYR A 229 -16.96 5.26 -8.59
CA TYR A 229 -15.93 4.33 -9.03
C TYR A 229 -15.87 4.25 -10.55
N GLY A 230 -14.65 4.04 -11.02
CA GLY A 230 -14.29 4.13 -12.41
C GLY A 230 -12.88 3.65 -12.68
N LEU A 231 -12.62 3.31 -13.94
CA LEU A 231 -11.32 2.87 -14.43
C LEU A 231 -11.02 3.56 -15.76
N THR A 232 -9.74 3.66 -16.10
CA THR A 232 -9.35 4.18 -17.41
C THR A 232 -9.87 3.28 -18.54
N GLU A 233 -9.91 1.96 -18.33
CA GLU A 233 -10.45 0.98 -19.28
C GLU A 233 -11.96 1.11 -19.53
N ALA A 234 -12.69 1.79 -18.64
CA ALA A 234 -14.10 2.16 -18.79
C ALA A 234 -14.25 3.69 -18.93
N VAL A 235 -13.22 4.34 -19.50
CA VAL A 235 -13.06 5.80 -19.71
C VAL A 235 -12.92 6.60 -18.42
N ASN A 236 -13.91 6.54 -17.53
CA ASN A 236 -13.93 7.23 -16.26
C ASN A 236 -14.95 6.55 -15.32
N PHE A 237 -16.04 7.22 -14.93
CA PHE A 237 -17.00 6.68 -13.96
C PHE A 237 -17.86 5.59 -14.60
N SER A 238 -18.04 4.48 -13.88
CA SER A 238 -19.03 3.45 -14.19
C SER A 238 -20.09 3.36 -13.09
N PHE A 239 -19.78 3.82 -11.88
CA PHE A 239 -20.67 3.83 -10.73
C PHE A 239 -20.59 5.16 -9.99
N THR A 240 -21.73 5.63 -9.49
CA THR A 240 -21.79 6.82 -8.64
C THR A 240 -22.89 6.68 -7.60
N MET A 241 -22.62 7.16 -6.39
CA MET A 241 -23.62 7.20 -5.32
C MET A 241 -24.72 8.22 -5.61
N PRO A 242 -25.99 7.92 -5.30
CA PRO A 242 -27.04 8.94 -5.30
C PRO A 242 -26.71 10.07 -4.32
N ARG A 243 -27.47 11.17 -4.38
CA ARG A 243 -27.43 12.14 -3.29
C ARG A 243 -28.08 11.47 -2.08
N LEU A 244 -27.40 11.50 -0.95
CA LEU A 244 -27.88 10.93 0.29
C LEU A 244 -28.42 12.05 1.17
N ASP A 245 -29.54 11.81 1.84
CA ASP A 245 -29.91 12.59 3.01
C ASP A 245 -29.02 12.22 4.21
N ASP A 246 -29.27 12.85 5.36
CA ASP A 246 -28.45 12.62 6.55
C ASP A 246 -28.59 11.20 7.12
N ALA A 247 -29.78 10.60 7.06
CA ALA A 247 -30.03 9.26 7.57
C ALA A 247 -29.37 8.21 6.67
N GLU A 248 -29.57 8.33 5.36
CA GLU A 248 -28.95 7.46 4.36
C GLU A 248 -27.42 7.55 4.38
N PHE A 249 -26.85 8.74 4.61
CA PHE A 249 -25.41 8.90 4.73
C PHE A 249 -24.84 8.15 5.94
N ARG A 250 -25.51 8.22 7.09
CA ARG A 250 -25.07 7.51 8.31
C ARG A 250 -25.04 6.01 8.07
N ASP A 251 -26.15 5.46 7.59
CA ASP A 251 -26.31 4.05 7.26
C ASP A 251 -25.24 3.57 6.26
N GLN A 252 -25.16 4.23 5.10
CA GLN A 252 -24.33 3.72 4.00
C GLN A 252 -22.83 3.99 4.19
N TYR A 253 -22.43 5.12 4.77
CA TYR A 253 -21.01 5.54 4.82
C TYR A 253 -20.37 5.42 6.20
N LEU A 254 -21.12 5.53 7.30
CA LEU A 254 -20.53 5.63 8.63
C LEU A 254 -20.54 4.30 9.39
N GLU A 255 -21.65 3.57 9.27
CA GLU A 255 -21.89 2.28 9.95
C GLU A 255 -21.26 1.10 9.20
N HIS A 256 -21.09 1.26 7.89
CA HIS A 256 -20.55 0.22 7.01
C HIS A 256 -19.39 0.71 6.15
N VAL A 257 -18.79 -0.20 5.37
CA VAL A 257 -17.84 0.18 4.32
C VAL A 257 -18.59 0.99 3.26
N PRO A 258 -18.14 2.22 2.93
CA PRO A 258 -18.83 3.08 1.98
C PRO A 258 -18.95 2.43 0.58
N PRO A 259 -20.16 2.33 0.02
CA PRO A 259 -20.35 1.87 -1.36
C PRO A 259 -19.85 2.91 -2.35
N VAL A 260 -19.50 2.44 -3.54
CA VAL A 260 -19.06 3.26 -4.67
C VAL A 260 -20.20 3.65 -5.61
N GLY A 261 -21.39 3.06 -5.45
CA GLY A 261 -22.59 3.52 -6.12
C GLY A 261 -23.35 2.49 -6.92
N ALA A 262 -24.38 2.98 -7.59
CA ALA A 262 -25.13 2.25 -8.61
C ALA A 262 -24.49 2.47 -9.99
N PRO A 263 -24.67 1.54 -10.95
CA PRO A 263 -24.18 1.71 -12.32
C PRO A 263 -24.72 3.00 -12.96
N LEU A 264 -23.91 3.65 -13.80
CA LEU A 264 -24.39 4.71 -14.69
C LEU A 264 -25.34 4.14 -15.76
N PRO A 265 -26.13 4.99 -16.45
CA PRO A 265 -26.94 4.55 -17.59
C PRO A 265 -26.15 3.72 -18.61
N ASP A 266 -26.78 2.66 -19.10
CA ASP A 266 -26.21 1.68 -20.04
C ASP A 266 -24.95 0.96 -19.52
N THR A 267 -24.73 0.96 -18.21
CA THR A 267 -23.64 0.20 -17.57
C THR A 267 -24.21 -1.02 -16.87
N GLU A 268 -23.73 -2.18 -17.28
CA GLU A 268 -24.06 -3.46 -16.66
C GLU A 268 -22.95 -3.92 -15.71
N LEU A 269 -23.37 -4.56 -14.63
CA LEU A 269 -22.50 -5.15 -13.61
C LEU A 269 -22.74 -6.66 -13.56
N ARG A 270 -21.65 -7.41 -13.51
CA ARG A 270 -21.64 -8.83 -13.16
C ARG A 270 -20.58 -9.09 -12.08
N LEU A 271 -20.91 -9.87 -11.07
CA LEU A 271 -19.95 -10.34 -10.08
C LEU A 271 -19.52 -11.77 -10.43
N GLU A 272 -18.41 -11.92 -11.14
CA GLU A 272 -17.89 -13.22 -11.56
C GLU A 272 -16.93 -13.76 -10.49
N SER A 273 -17.38 -14.74 -9.69
CA SER A 273 -16.61 -15.25 -8.54
C SER A 273 -16.12 -14.14 -7.58
N GLY A 274 -16.92 -13.09 -7.42
CA GLY A 274 -16.62 -11.90 -6.61
C GLY A 274 -15.81 -10.81 -7.32
N GLU A 275 -15.35 -11.03 -8.55
CA GLU A 275 -14.73 -9.99 -9.39
C GLU A 275 -15.80 -9.13 -10.06
N VAL A 276 -15.62 -7.82 -9.99
CA VAL A 276 -16.45 -6.82 -10.65
C VAL A 276 -16.14 -6.86 -12.15
N TRP A 277 -17.13 -7.27 -12.95
CA TRP A 277 -17.07 -7.18 -14.40
C TRP A 277 -18.05 -6.12 -14.87
N ILE A 278 -17.60 -5.29 -15.82
CA ILE A 278 -18.37 -4.14 -16.31
C ILE A 278 -18.58 -4.29 -17.81
N ARG A 279 -19.79 -3.99 -18.29
CA ARG A 279 -20.07 -3.84 -19.72
C ARG A 279 -20.78 -2.51 -19.94
N THR A 280 -20.26 -1.70 -20.86
CA THR A 280 -20.78 -0.35 -21.14
C THR A 280 -20.41 0.05 -22.58
N PRO A 281 -21.21 0.89 -23.25
CA PRO A 281 -20.81 1.45 -24.56
C PRO A 281 -19.55 2.32 -24.49
N ASP A 282 -19.14 2.72 -23.28
CA ASP A 282 -18.01 3.64 -23.01
C ASP A 282 -16.68 2.90 -22.73
N LEU A 283 -16.54 1.62 -23.11
CA LEU A 283 -15.30 0.88 -22.90
C LEU A 283 -14.15 1.40 -23.78
N MET A 284 -12.92 1.17 -23.31
CA MET A 284 -11.71 1.35 -24.12
C MET A 284 -11.78 0.55 -25.42
N THR A 285 -11.04 1.01 -26.44
CA THR A 285 -10.85 0.24 -27.68
C THR A 285 -9.83 -0.90 -27.48
N GLY A 286 -8.97 -0.79 -26.47
CA GLY A 286 -7.97 -1.79 -26.11
C GLY A 286 -6.68 -1.14 -25.58
N TYR A 287 -5.67 -1.96 -25.35
CA TYR A 287 -4.33 -1.49 -25.00
C TYR A 287 -3.46 -1.27 -26.25
N TRP A 288 -2.76 -0.13 -26.29
CA TRP A 288 -1.89 0.28 -27.39
C TRP A 288 -0.82 -0.77 -27.69
N GLN A 289 -0.89 -1.34 -28.89
CA GLN A 289 0.00 -2.39 -29.40
C GLN A 289 0.12 -3.61 -28.46
N ASP A 290 -0.95 -3.93 -27.72
CA ASP A 290 -0.98 -5.07 -26.79
C ASP A 290 -2.32 -5.80 -26.89
N SER A 291 -2.54 -6.46 -28.04
CA SER A 291 -3.75 -7.23 -28.32
C SER A 291 -3.94 -8.41 -27.35
N ARG A 292 -2.84 -9.02 -26.89
CA ARG A 292 -2.88 -10.12 -25.93
C ARG A 292 -3.45 -9.67 -24.58
N THR A 293 -2.94 -8.58 -24.01
CA THR A 293 -3.51 -8.04 -22.77
C THR A 293 -4.92 -7.53 -22.99
N THR A 294 -5.22 -6.98 -24.17
CA THR A 294 -6.58 -6.55 -24.53
C THR A 294 -7.57 -7.71 -24.44
N ALA A 295 -7.28 -8.84 -25.11
CA ALA A 295 -8.14 -10.03 -25.08
C ALA A 295 -8.22 -10.70 -23.69
N ALA A 296 -7.19 -10.52 -22.86
CA ALA A 296 -7.22 -11.02 -21.47
C ALA A 296 -8.10 -10.15 -20.55
N THR A 297 -8.25 -8.86 -20.86
CA THR A 297 -8.95 -7.86 -20.05
C THR A 297 -10.38 -7.61 -20.52
N VAL A 298 -10.63 -7.62 -21.82
CA VAL A 298 -11.97 -7.48 -22.41
C VAL A 298 -12.32 -8.76 -23.11
N THR A 299 -13.42 -9.35 -22.69
CA THR A 299 -13.97 -10.60 -23.26
C THR A 299 -14.64 -10.35 -24.61
N ASP A 300 -14.78 -11.40 -25.41
CA ASP A 300 -15.38 -11.33 -26.76
C ASP A 300 -16.85 -10.86 -26.72
N ASP A 301 -17.56 -11.11 -25.63
CA ASP A 301 -18.94 -10.64 -25.38
C ASP A 301 -19.01 -9.25 -24.73
N GLY A 302 -17.88 -8.54 -24.65
CA GLY A 302 -17.80 -7.12 -24.31
C GLY A 302 -17.70 -6.80 -22.81
N TRP A 303 -17.43 -7.77 -21.96
CA TRP A 303 -17.18 -7.52 -20.54
C TRP A 303 -15.71 -7.16 -20.27
N LEU A 304 -15.52 -6.04 -19.56
CA LEU A 304 -14.27 -5.65 -18.93
C LEU A 304 -14.10 -6.37 -17.59
N ARG A 305 -13.00 -7.14 -17.48
CA ARG A 305 -12.51 -7.71 -16.23
C ARG A 305 -11.70 -6.65 -15.47
N THR A 306 -12.28 -6.07 -14.43
CA THR A 306 -11.68 -4.92 -13.73
C THR A 306 -10.47 -5.30 -12.88
N GLY A 307 -10.35 -6.57 -12.50
CA GLY A 307 -9.43 -7.05 -11.46
C GLY A 307 -9.80 -6.57 -10.05
N ASP A 308 -10.89 -5.83 -9.88
CA ASP A 308 -11.40 -5.37 -8.60
C ASP A 308 -12.48 -6.33 -8.09
N LEU A 309 -12.49 -6.55 -6.77
CA LEU A 309 -13.45 -7.42 -6.11
C LEU A 309 -14.51 -6.57 -5.45
N GLY A 310 -15.74 -7.07 -5.42
CA GLY A 310 -16.84 -6.36 -4.81
C GLY A 310 -18.04 -7.24 -4.51
N GLU A 311 -19.00 -6.63 -3.84
CA GLU A 311 -20.30 -7.21 -3.52
C GLU A 311 -21.40 -6.16 -3.71
N LEU A 312 -22.64 -6.61 -3.80
CA LEU A 312 -23.81 -5.73 -3.79
C LEU A 312 -24.40 -5.66 -2.39
N ARG A 313 -24.59 -4.44 -1.89
CA ARG A 313 -25.35 -4.15 -0.68
C ARG A 313 -26.41 -3.10 -1.03
N ASP A 314 -27.68 -3.45 -0.84
CA ASP A 314 -28.83 -2.59 -1.19
C ASP A 314 -28.82 -2.11 -2.65
N GLY A 315 -28.35 -2.96 -3.57
CA GLY A 315 -28.20 -2.61 -4.99
C GLY A 315 -27.03 -1.68 -5.31
N LEU A 316 -26.23 -1.30 -4.31
CA LEU A 316 -25.02 -0.49 -4.46
C LEU A 316 -23.77 -1.37 -4.44
N LEU A 317 -22.82 -1.08 -5.33
CA LEU A 317 -21.54 -1.78 -5.37
C LEU A 317 -20.66 -1.34 -4.19
N VAL A 318 -20.13 -2.30 -3.44
CA VAL A 318 -19.10 -2.10 -2.40
C VAL A 318 -17.82 -2.79 -2.87
N LEU A 319 -16.72 -2.05 -2.96
CA LEU A 319 -15.43 -2.64 -3.34
C LEU A 319 -14.73 -3.26 -2.13
N ARG A 320 -14.19 -4.47 -2.33
CA ARG A 320 -13.47 -5.27 -1.31
C ARG A 320 -11.95 -5.32 -1.52
N GLY A 321 -11.46 -4.82 -2.67
CA GLY A 321 -10.03 -4.73 -2.97
C GLY A 321 -9.73 -5.16 -4.39
N ARG A 322 -8.49 -5.56 -4.68
CA ARG A 322 -8.12 -6.14 -5.98
C ARG A 322 -7.87 -7.64 -5.86
N ALA A 323 -8.30 -8.41 -6.84
CA ALA A 323 -8.01 -9.84 -6.94
C ALA A 323 -6.50 -10.11 -6.90
N GLY A 324 -5.72 -9.27 -7.58
CA GLY A 324 -4.24 -9.34 -7.62
C GLY A 324 -3.51 -8.79 -6.39
N GLU A 325 -4.23 -8.29 -5.39
CA GLU A 325 -3.68 -7.81 -4.09
C GLU A 325 -4.14 -8.68 -2.91
N ARG A 326 -4.88 -9.76 -3.17
CA ARG A 326 -5.33 -10.71 -2.16
C ARG A 326 -4.12 -11.40 -1.50
N ILE A 327 -4.15 -11.48 -0.17
CA ILE A 327 -3.16 -12.20 0.63
C ILE A 327 -3.67 -13.63 0.81
N ASN A 328 -2.93 -14.62 0.32
CA ASN A 328 -3.26 -16.04 0.48
C ASN A 328 -2.43 -16.64 1.62
N ARG A 329 -3.07 -16.85 2.76
CA ARG A 329 -2.43 -17.32 3.99
C ARG A 329 -2.89 -18.73 4.32
N GLY A 330 -2.04 -19.72 4.05
CA GLY A 330 -2.34 -21.12 4.37
C GLY A 330 -3.59 -21.66 3.64
N GLY A 331 -3.89 -21.14 2.44
CA GLY A 331 -5.09 -21.48 1.67
C GLY A 331 -6.29 -20.58 1.95
N GLU A 332 -6.25 -19.76 3.01
CA GLU A 332 -7.28 -18.76 3.31
C GLU A 332 -7.02 -17.45 2.56
N LYS A 333 -8.10 -16.86 2.06
CA LYS A 333 -8.07 -15.63 1.27
C LYS A 333 -8.39 -14.44 2.17
N HIS A 334 -7.41 -13.55 2.37
CA HIS A 334 -7.61 -12.30 3.09
C HIS A 334 -7.43 -11.10 2.16
N TYR A 335 -8.24 -10.08 2.37
CA TYR A 335 -8.20 -8.85 1.59
C TYR A 335 -7.59 -7.72 2.40
N PRO A 336 -6.63 -6.96 1.84
CA PRO A 336 -5.97 -5.88 2.56
C PRO A 336 -6.94 -4.86 3.18
N LEU A 337 -8.03 -4.51 2.49
CA LEU A 337 -9.00 -3.54 3.00
C LEU A 337 -9.77 -4.05 4.21
N ASP A 338 -10.16 -5.33 4.23
CA ASP A 338 -10.85 -5.94 5.38
C ASP A 338 -9.90 -6.05 6.58
N ILE A 339 -8.64 -6.43 6.34
CA ILE A 339 -7.59 -6.44 7.37
C ILE A 339 -7.41 -5.03 7.96
N GLU A 340 -7.27 -4.03 7.10
CA GLU A 340 -7.08 -2.63 7.51
C GLU A 340 -8.29 -2.10 8.28
N HIS A 341 -9.51 -2.48 7.89
CA HIS A 341 -10.72 -2.13 8.62
C HIS A 341 -10.70 -2.71 10.04
N GLY A 342 -10.37 -4.01 10.18
CA GLY A 342 -10.21 -4.63 11.50
C GLY A 342 -9.12 -3.96 12.34
N TRP A 343 -8.02 -3.54 11.73
CA TRP A 343 -6.96 -2.79 12.41
C TRP A 343 -7.40 -1.40 12.87
N ARG A 344 -8.26 -0.71 12.10
CA ARG A 344 -8.87 0.55 12.56
C ARG A 344 -9.76 0.33 13.78
N GLN A 345 -10.59 -0.71 13.77
CA GLN A 345 -11.43 -1.06 14.92
C GLN A 345 -10.59 -1.40 16.16
N ALA A 346 -9.42 -2.01 15.95
CA ALA A 346 -8.47 -2.31 17.02
C ALA A 346 -7.65 -1.09 17.51
N GLY A 347 -7.83 0.10 16.92
CA GLY A 347 -7.27 1.36 17.42
C GLY A 347 -6.20 2.01 16.55
N LEU A 348 -5.84 1.45 15.39
CA LEU A 348 -4.95 2.15 14.46
C LEU A 348 -5.67 3.28 13.73
N SER A 349 -4.97 4.40 13.55
CA SER A 349 -5.48 5.61 12.88
C SER A 349 -4.59 6.01 11.70
N GLY A 350 -4.87 7.14 11.04
CA GLY A 350 -4.00 7.69 10.01
C GLY A 350 -3.77 6.78 8.80
N ARG A 351 -2.56 6.90 8.20
CA ARG A 351 -2.15 6.15 7.00
C ARG A 351 -1.36 4.89 7.35
N PHE A 352 -1.88 3.75 6.92
CA PHE A 352 -1.21 2.45 6.98
C PHE A 352 -1.72 1.53 5.88
N ALA A 353 -1.01 0.43 5.63
CA ALA A 353 -1.35 -0.54 4.61
C ALA A 353 -1.07 -1.98 5.07
N ALA A 354 -2.03 -2.88 4.87
CA ALA A 354 -1.83 -4.32 4.92
C ALA A 354 -1.16 -4.80 3.62
N VAL A 355 -0.07 -5.55 3.75
CA VAL A 355 0.70 -6.06 2.61
C VAL A 355 0.91 -7.56 2.75
N ALA A 356 1.11 -8.24 1.62
CA ALA A 356 1.53 -9.64 1.67
C ALA A 356 2.98 -9.68 2.16
N VAL A 357 3.29 -10.68 2.98
CA VAL A 357 4.63 -11.00 3.43
C VAL A 357 4.89 -12.42 3.00
N ASP A 358 6.04 -12.69 2.40
CA ASP A 358 6.33 -14.09 2.03
C ASP A 358 6.57 -14.89 3.32
N GLU A 359 5.92 -16.06 3.40
CA GLU A 359 6.12 -17.00 4.50
C GLU A 359 6.14 -18.42 3.89
N PRO A 360 7.28 -19.13 3.94
CA PRO A 360 7.45 -20.39 3.21
C PRO A 360 6.40 -21.47 3.48
N SER A 361 5.87 -21.54 4.71
CA SER A 361 4.93 -22.60 5.11
C SER A 361 3.49 -22.31 4.69
N LEU A 362 3.10 -21.04 4.65
CA LEU A 362 1.75 -20.55 4.38
C LEU A 362 1.59 -19.98 2.96
N GLY A 363 2.70 -19.83 2.22
CA GLY A 363 2.79 -19.06 0.99
C GLY A 363 2.93 -17.56 1.28
N GLN A 364 1.91 -16.97 1.90
CA GLN A 364 1.95 -15.59 2.38
C GLN A 364 1.44 -15.48 3.82
N ASP A 365 1.90 -14.46 4.52
CA ASP A 365 1.31 -13.97 5.76
C ASP A 365 1.05 -12.45 5.63
N ILE A 366 0.60 -11.83 6.71
CA ILE A 366 0.13 -10.44 6.71
C ILE A 366 1.18 -9.51 7.30
N GLY A 367 1.53 -8.46 6.56
CA GLY A 367 2.44 -7.39 7.00
C GLY A 367 1.73 -6.05 7.16
N LEU A 368 2.27 -5.20 8.03
CA LEU A 368 1.79 -3.84 8.29
C LEU A 368 2.86 -2.81 7.92
N ILE A 369 2.51 -1.86 7.05
CA ILE A 369 3.30 -0.64 6.83
C ILE A 369 2.55 0.54 7.48
N ALA A 370 3.18 1.26 8.39
CA ALA A 370 2.59 2.40 9.09
C ALA A 370 3.55 3.60 9.07
N THR A 371 3.09 4.83 8.83
CA THR A 371 4.00 6.01 8.83
C THR A 371 3.95 6.79 10.13
N GLU A 372 2.76 7.04 10.65
CA GLU A 372 2.54 8.03 11.73
C GLU A 372 2.02 7.39 13.02
N GLN A 373 1.96 6.06 13.08
CA GLN A 373 1.42 5.38 14.24
C GLN A 373 2.43 5.38 15.40
N PRO A 374 2.02 5.74 16.63
CA PRO A 374 2.83 5.51 17.82
C PRO A 374 3.16 4.01 17.95
N VAL A 375 4.36 3.67 18.41
CA VAL A 375 4.74 2.26 18.62
C VAL A 375 3.80 1.57 19.62
N SER A 376 3.31 2.31 20.62
CA SER A 376 2.29 1.84 21.56
C SER A 376 0.98 1.46 20.89
N ALA A 377 0.49 2.25 19.93
CA ALA A 377 -0.76 1.92 19.22
C ALA A 377 -0.62 0.63 18.39
N VAL A 378 0.54 0.42 17.76
CA VAL A 378 0.84 -0.83 17.04
C VAL A 378 1.03 -2.01 18.00
N ARG A 379 1.55 -1.77 19.21
CA ARG A 379 1.57 -2.80 20.25
C ARG A 379 0.15 -3.21 20.65
N ASP A 380 -0.73 -2.25 20.91
CA ASP A 380 -2.11 -2.52 21.31
C ASP A 380 -2.89 -3.26 20.21
N LEU A 381 -2.59 -2.98 18.93
CA LEU A 381 -3.10 -3.76 17.79
C LEU A 381 -2.79 -5.25 17.94
N TYR A 382 -1.57 -5.61 18.34
CA TYR A 382 -1.18 -7.02 18.51
C TYR A 382 -1.99 -7.73 19.58
N GLU A 383 -2.53 -7.00 20.55
CA GLU A 383 -3.36 -7.57 21.61
C GLU A 383 -4.81 -7.74 21.14
N ARG A 384 -5.35 -6.75 20.42
CA ARG A 384 -6.79 -6.63 20.12
C ARG A 384 -7.20 -7.19 18.76
N ALA A 385 -6.32 -7.17 17.76
CA ALA A 385 -6.68 -7.55 16.41
C ALA A 385 -6.77 -9.07 16.21
N GLN A 386 -7.79 -9.51 15.48
CA GLN A 386 -7.95 -10.90 15.06
C GLN A 386 -6.80 -11.36 14.15
N LEU A 387 -6.42 -10.51 13.19
CA LEU A 387 -5.31 -10.75 12.27
C LEU A 387 -4.11 -9.90 12.66
N ARG A 388 -3.15 -10.50 13.35
CA ARG A 388 -1.94 -9.82 13.82
C ARG A 388 -0.87 -9.87 12.73
N PRO A 389 -0.28 -8.73 12.33
CA PRO A 389 0.78 -8.75 11.34
C PRO A 389 1.98 -9.58 11.85
N THR A 390 2.68 -10.25 10.95
CA THR A 390 3.91 -11.01 11.22
C THR A 390 5.15 -10.24 10.82
N ALA A 391 5.02 -9.22 9.97
CA ALA A 391 6.04 -8.22 9.75
C ALA A 391 5.44 -6.81 9.84
N LEU A 392 6.20 -5.87 10.35
CA LEU A 392 5.82 -4.48 10.56
C LEU A 392 6.95 -3.57 10.09
N GLN A 393 6.61 -2.50 9.39
CA GLN A 393 7.53 -1.41 9.10
C GLN A 393 6.88 -0.07 9.43
N PHE A 394 7.58 0.73 10.23
CA PHE A 394 7.37 2.15 10.37
C PHE A 394 8.12 2.89 9.26
N GLY A 395 7.42 3.76 8.53
CA GLY A 395 7.96 4.48 7.37
C GLY A 395 7.90 3.66 6.07
N GLY A 396 8.23 4.30 4.95
CA GLY A 396 8.28 3.64 3.64
C GLY A 396 6.90 3.30 3.04
N LEU A 397 5.83 3.99 3.45
CA LEU A 397 4.52 3.83 2.82
C LEU A 397 4.54 4.44 1.41
N LEU A 398 4.58 3.59 0.40
CA LEU A 398 4.55 3.99 -1.00
C LEU A 398 3.10 4.10 -1.50
N ALA A 399 2.79 5.20 -2.17
CA ALA A 399 1.49 5.43 -2.80
C ALA A 399 1.64 6.05 -4.19
N THR A 400 0.65 5.86 -5.06
CA THR A 400 0.57 6.54 -6.36
C THR A 400 0.27 8.04 -6.20
N SER A 401 0.33 8.82 -7.28
CA SER A 401 -0.08 10.24 -7.30
C SER A 401 -1.53 10.47 -6.83
N THR A 402 -2.39 9.44 -6.94
CA THR A 402 -3.78 9.46 -6.47
C THR A 402 -3.96 8.94 -5.04
N GLY A 403 -2.87 8.59 -4.35
CA GLY A 403 -2.89 8.10 -2.97
C GLY A 403 -3.11 6.59 -2.80
N LYS A 404 -3.16 5.80 -3.89
CA LYS A 404 -3.36 4.34 -3.82
C LYS A 404 -2.09 3.64 -3.30
N PRO A 405 -2.16 2.79 -2.26
CA PRO A 405 -0.99 2.07 -1.75
C PRO A 405 -0.33 1.17 -2.80
N GLN A 406 0.99 1.26 -2.95
CA GLN A 406 1.77 0.39 -3.84
C GLN A 406 2.15 -0.92 -3.12
N ARG A 407 1.15 -1.73 -2.78
CA ARG A 407 1.31 -2.91 -1.90
C ARG A 407 2.40 -3.87 -2.36
N LYS A 408 2.45 -4.20 -3.66
CA LYS A 408 3.48 -5.11 -4.20
C LYS A 408 4.90 -4.57 -4.03
N ALA A 409 5.11 -3.26 -4.21
CA ALA A 409 6.41 -2.63 -4.00
C ALA A 409 6.81 -2.70 -2.52
N MET A 410 5.88 -2.39 -1.62
CA MET A 410 6.11 -2.49 -0.17
C MET A 410 6.25 -3.94 0.34
N SER A 411 5.59 -4.91 -0.30
CA SER A 411 5.66 -6.33 0.08
C SER A 411 7.08 -6.89 -0.11
N ARG A 412 7.81 -6.39 -1.13
CA ARG A 412 9.16 -6.88 -1.47
C ARG A 412 10.16 -6.76 -0.32
N VAL A 413 9.98 -5.78 0.56
CA VAL A 413 10.93 -5.52 1.67
C VAL A 413 10.59 -6.28 2.95
N LEU A 414 9.47 -7.01 3.03
CA LEU A 414 9.05 -7.70 4.25
C LEU A 414 9.14 -9.23 4.10
N THR A 415 9.70 -9.91 5.10
CA THR A 415 9.68 -11.38 5.24
C THR A 415 9.19 -11.79 6.62
N ALA A 416 8.65 -13.00 6.74
CA ALA A 416 8.32 -13.62 8.01
C ALA A 416 8.62 -15.11 8.00
N ARG A 417 8.74 -15.70 9.19
CA ARG A 417 8.98 -17.13 9.39
C ARG A 417 7.99 -17.71 10.38
N ARG A 418 7.47 -18.89 10.07
CA ARG A 418 6.68 -19.71 10.98
C ARG A 418 7.36 -21.05 11.24
N LEU A 419 7.36 -21.47 12.50
CA LEU A 419 7.83 -22.79 12.92
C LEU A 419 6.68 -23.78 13.02
N ALA A 420 6.99 -25.05 12.81
CA ALA A 420 6.09 -26.16 13.12
C ALA A 420 5.76 -26.17 14.63
N PRO A 421 4.48 -26.06 15.03
CA PRO A 421 4.08 -26.03 16.44
C PRO A 421 4.59 -27.23 17.23
N ALA A 422 4.49 -28.44 16.66
CA ALA A 422 4.87 -29.68 17.33
C ALA A 422 6.35 -29.73 17.73
N ARG A 423 7.27 -29.24 16.87
CA ARG A 423 8.71 -29.23 17.18
C ARG A 423 9.03 -28.23 18.29
N TYR A 424 8.40 -27.06 18.25
CA TYR A 424 8.53 -26.06 19.31
C TYR A 424 7.98 -26.58 20.65
N GLU A 425 6.83 -27.23 20.65
CA GLU A 425 6.25 -27.84 21.86
C GLU A 425 7.12 -28.95 22.44
N ARG A 426 7.77 -29.77 21.61
CA ARG A 426 8.75 -30.77 22.08
C ARG A 426 9.91 -30.10 22.82
N LEU A 427 10.48 -29.06 22.23
CA LEU A 427 11.54 -28.29 22.86
C LEU A 427 11.09 -27.63 24.16
N LEU A 428 9.90 -27.03 24.16
CA LEU A 428 9.34 -26.41 25.35
C LEU A 428 9.19 -27.43 26.49
N ARG A 429 8.66 -28.62 26.19
CA ARG A 429 8.57 -29.71 27.17
C ARG A 429 9.94 -30.17 27.65
N TYR A 430 10.92 -30.28 26.74
CA TYR A 430 12.27 -30.65 27.10
C TYR A 430 12.89 -29.65 28.06
N ALA A 431 12.82 -28.37 27.70
CA ALA A 431 13.32 -27.26 28.51
C ALA A 431 12.61 -27.15 29.86
N ALA A 432 11.30 -27.41 29.91
CA ALA A 432 10.53 -27.44 31.15
C ALA A 432 10.96 -28.59 32.07
N ALA A 433 11.22 -29.78 31.52
CA ALA A 433 11.79 -30.89 32.27
C ALA A 433 13.20 -30.55 32.79
N THR A 434 14.06 -29.98 31.93
CA THR A 434 15.39 -29.50 32.33
C THR A 434 15.32 -28.48 33.46
N ALA A 435 14.39 -27.52 33.40
CA ALA A 435 14.20 -26.52 34.45
C ALA A 435 13.72 -27.16 35.76
N HIS A 436 12.81 -28.13 35.68
CA HIS A 436 12.36 -28.89 36.84
C HIS A 436 13.52 -29.63 37.53
N ASP A 437 14.37 -30.31 36.75
CA ASP A 437 15.54 -31.03 37.27
C ASP A 437 16.54 -30.07 37.96
N LEU A 438 16.81 -28.92 37.33
CA LEU A 438 17.72 -27.91 37.88
C LEU A 438 17.22 -27.38 39.23
N LEU A 439 15.92 -27.08 39.34
CA LEU A 439 15.30 -26.65 40.60
C LEU A 439 15.41 -27.73 41.68
N HIS A 440 15.20 -29.01 41.34
CA HIS A 440 15.37 -30.13 42.28
C HIS A 440 16.82 -30.32 42.72
N SER A 441 17.77 -29.99 41.84
CA SER A 441 19.20 -30.05 42.15
C SER A 441 19.71 -28.86 42.97
N GLY A 442 18.83 -27.92 43.38
CA GLY A 442 19.20 -26.78 44.24
C GLY A 442 19.35 -25.44 43.51
N ALA A 443 18.97 -25.34 42.23
CA ALA A 443 18.90 -24.04 41.56
C ALA A 443 17.73 -23.19 42.10
N ASP A 444 17.95 -21.89 42.30
CA ASP A 444 16.90 -20.94 42.66
C ASP A 444 16.83 -19.81 41.62
N HIS A 445 15.93 -19.95 40.64
CA HIS A 445 15.70 -18.92 39.63
C HIS A 445 14.20 -18.79 39.30
N PRO A 446 13.61 -17.57 39.41
CA PRO A 446 12.17 -17.37 39.24
C PRO A 446 11.68 -17.78 37.85
N GLY A 447 12.48 -17.58 36.81
CA GLY A 447 12.09 -17.98 35.46
C GLY A 447 12.25 -19.49 35.20
N LEU A 448 13.11 -20.21 35.95
CA LEU A 448 13.11 -21.67 35.91
C LEU A 448 11.82 -22.22 36.54
N ARG A 449 11.36 -21.64 37.66
CA ARG A 449 10.07 -21.99 38.26
C ARG A 449 8.91 -21.79 37.28
N ALA A 450 8.88 -20.64 36.62
CA ALA A 450 7.86 -20.34 35.62
C ALA A 450 7.88 -21.35 34.45
N LEU A 451 9.05 -21.67 33.92
CA LEU A 451 9.21 -22.64 32.84
C LEU A 451 8.83 -24.08 33.27
N ALA A 452 9.20 -24.49 34.49
CA ALA A 452 8.91 -25.82 35.01
C ALA A 452 7.39 -26.10 35.13
N THR A 453 6.54 -25.06 35.26
CA THR A 453 5.08 -25.23 35.23
C THR A 453 4.54 -25.75 33.90
N GLN A 454 5.33 -25.65 32.82
CA GLN A 454 4.98 -26.15 31.48
C GLN A 454 5.41 -27.61 31.26
N ALA A 455 5.99 -28.27 32.26
CA ALA A 455 6.44 -29.65 32.15
C ALA A 455 5.25 -30.62 32.12
N GLY A 456 5.20 -31.50 31.13
CA GLY A 456 4.32 -32.66 31.14
C GLY A 456 4.98 -33.86 31.82
N ASN A 457 4.22 -34.93 32.09
CA ASN A 457 4.69 -36.11 32.84
C ASN A 457 5.78 -36.96 32.15
N ARG A 458 6.25 -36.61 30.93
CA ARG A 458 7.20 -37.45 30.17
C ARG A 458 8.19 -36.60 29.37
N ARG A 459 9.49 -36.82 29.60
CA ARG A 459 10.59 -36.18 28.85
C ARG A 459 10.71 -36.84 27.47
N PRO A 460 10.86 -36.05 26.38
CA PRO A 460 11.21 -36.60 25.06
C PRO A 460 12.54 -37.37 25.10
N HIS A 461 12.75 -38.35 24.22
CA HIS A 461 14.00 -39.11 24.16
C HIS A 461 15.16 -38.23 23.63
N PRO A 462 16.36 -38.22 24.24
CA PRO A 462 17.46 -37.31 23.87
C PRO A 462 18.03 -37.54 22.46
N ASP A 463 17.95 -38.77 21.94
CA ASP A 463 18.67 -39.25 20.74
C ASP A 463 18.16 -38.69 19.39
N GLU A 464 17.20 -37.75 19.40
CA GLU A 464 16.56 -37.27 18.15
C GLU A 464 17.13 -35.94 17.63
N GLU A 465 17.64 -35.03 18.47
CA GLU A 465 18.10 -33.68 18.03
C GLU A 465 19.27 -33.15 18.90
N THR A 466 20.32 -32.61 18.27
CA THR A 466 21.54 -32.07 18.93
C THR A 466 21.26 -31.05 20.04
N VAL A 467 20.19 -30.26 19.89
CA VAL A 467 19.76 -29.26 20.88
C VAL A 467 19.40 -29.90 22.23
N PHE A 468 18.87 -31.12 22.25
CA PHE A 468 18.52 -31.83 23.49
C PHE A 468 19.76 -32.36 24.21
N GLY A 469 20.71 -32.93 23.47
CA GLY A 469 22.01 -33.34 24.01
C GLY A 469 22.77 -32.16 24.63
N ALA A 470 22.69 -30.98 24.01
CA ALA A 470 23.29 -29.77 24.56
C ALA A 470 22.63 -29.34 25.90
N PHE A 471 21.30 -29.44 26.01
CA PHE A 471 20.61 -29.20 27.28
C PHE A 471 21.01 -30.22 28.36
N ASP A 472 21.14 -31.49 28.02
CA ASP A 472 21.56 -32.52 28.98
C ASP A 472 22.97 -32.31 29.48
N PHE A 473 23.92 -32.09 28.57
CA PHE A 473 25.30 -31.86 28.94
C PHE A 473 25.43 -30.67 29.90
N LEU A 474 24.79 -29.54 29.57
CA LEU A 474 24.87 -28.33 30.38
C LEU A 474 24.13 -28.50 31.73
N ARG A 475 23.01 -29.22 31.76
CA ARG A 475 22.28 -29.55 33.00
C ARG A 475 23.13 -30.42 33.91
N GLU A 476 23.70 -31.50 33.40
CA GLU A 476 24.49 -32.46 34.19
C GLU A 476 25.72 -31.81 34.81
N HIS A 477 26.34 -30.89 34.08
CA HIS A 477 27.58 -30.27 34.50
C HIS A 477 27.40 -28.90 35.16
N TRP A 478 26.17 -28.44 35.41
CA TRP A 478 25.93 -27.06 35.84
C TRP A 478 26.56 -26.72 37.20
N HIS A 479 26.55 -27.68 38.13
CA HIS A 479 27.13 -27.59 39.48
C HIS A 479 28.64 -27.84 39.55
N HIS A 480 29.23 -28.42 38.51
CA HIS A 480 30.63 -28.81 38.54
C HIS A 480 31.54 -27.58 38.48
N GLU A 481 32.56 -27.55 39.35
CA GLU A 481 33.62 -26.56 39.28
C GLU A 481 34.35 -26.64 37.93
N ASP A 482 34.54 -25.48 37.33
CA ASP A 482 35.05 -25.33 35.98
C ASP A 482 36.57 -25.55 35.93
N ASN A 483 37.00 -26.71 35.41
CA ASN A 483 38.37 -26.90 34.95
C ASN A 483 38.49 -26.53 33.46
N ALA A 484 39.72 -26.38 32.96
CA ALA A 484 39.96 -25.90 31.58
C ALA A 484 39.36 -26.79 30.47
N GLU A 485 39.13 -28.08 30.73
CA GLU A 485 38.48 -29.00 29.78
C GLU A 485 36.96 -28.83 29.82
N LEU A 486 36.37 -28.85 31.02
CA LEU A 486 34.94 -28.70 31.20
C LEU A 486 34.44 -27.31 30.75
N SER A 487 35.21 -26.25 31.00
CA SER A 487 34.86 -24.91 30.50
C SER A 487 34.82 -24.86 28.97
N ARG A 488 35.75 -25.53 28.28
CA ARG A 488 35.74 -25.63 26.81
C ARG A 488 34.54 -26.43 26.31
N ALA A 489 34.22 -27.55 26.97
CA ALA A 489 33.05 -28.36 26.62
C ALA A 489 31.73 -27.61 26.85
N LYS A 490 31.57 -26.93 27.98
CA LYS A 490 30.42 -26.06 28.25
C LYS A 490 30.30 -24.94 27.22
N ALA A 491 31.42 -24.31 26.83
CA ALA A 491 31.42 -23.27 25.79
C ALA A 491 30.98 -23.82 24.41
N HIS A 492 31.46 -25.01 24.04
CA HIS A 492 31.04 -25.69 22.81
C HIS A 492 29.52 -25.94 22.80
N TRP A 493 28.97 -26.58 23.82
CA TRP A 493 27.53 -26.88 23.88
C TRP A 493 26.64 -25.64 23.99
N ARG A 494 27.11 -24.57 24.65
CA ARG A 494 26.44 -23.26 24.62
C ARG A 494 26.37 -22.69 23.21
N THR A 495 27.46 -22.82 22.44
CA THR A 495 27.49 -22.38 21.05
C THR A 495 26.51 -23.20 20.22
N THR A 496 26.54 -24.53 20.36
CA THR A 496 25.62 -25.45 19.70
C THR A 496 24.16 -25.10 19.98
N LEU A 497 23.77 -24.83 21.24
CA LEU A 497 22.40 -24.39 21.55
C LEU A 497 21.98 -23.15 20.75
N ARG A 498 22.88 -22.17 20.58
CA ARG A 498 22.60 -20.89 19.92
C ARG A 498 22.55 -20.98 18.39
N THR A 499 23.17 -22.02 17.82
CA THR A 499 23.26 -22.22 16.37
C THR A 499 22.37 -23.33 15.85
N GLU A 500 21.84 -24.19 16.72
CA GLU A 500 20.97 -25.30 16.35
C GLU A 500 19.48 -24.92 16.36
N TRP A 501 18.68 -25.76 15.71
CA TRP A 501 17.23 -25.61 15.70
C TRP A 501 16.66 -25.60 17.14
N PRO A 502 15.71 -24.70 17.46
CA PRO A 502 15.05 -23.72 16.61
C PRO A 502 15.68 -22.32 16.65
N LEU A 503 16.78 -22.11 17.38
CA LEU A 503 17.42 -20.80 17.47
C LEU A 503 18.07 -20.38 16.15
N ALA A 504 18.57 -21.35 15.38
CA ALA A 504 19.06 -21.15 14.01
C ALA A 504 18.09 -20.37 13.10
N VAL A 505 16.78 -20.50 13.33
CA VAL A 505 15.75 -19.86 12.49
C VAL A 505 15.74 -18.34 12.63
N HIS A 506 16.20 -17.80 13.77
CA HIS A 506 16.42 -16.36 13.88
C HIS A 506 17.53 -15.90 12.93
N ALA A 507 18.60 -16.70 12.78
CA ALA A 507 19.70 -16.36 11.91
C ALA A 507 19.31 -16.43 10.43
N GLU A 508 18.51 -17.43 10.06
CA GLU A 508 17.88 -17.51 8.73
C GLU A 508 17.00 -16.30 8.45
N LEU A 509 16.08 -15.96 9.37
CA LEU A 509 15.20 -14.80 9.23
C LEU A 509 16.00 -13.49 9.15
N ALA A 510 17.07 -13.35 9.93
CA ALA A 510 17.92 -12.17 9.90
C ALA A 510 18.66 -12.02 8.56
N ALA A 511 19.17 -13.13 8.02
CA ALA A 511 19.78 -13.15 6.70
C ALA A 511 18.78 -12.76 5.60
N GLU A 512 17.54 -13.26 5.65
CA GLU A 512 16.49 -12.89 4.71
C GLU A 512 16.12 -11.40 4.78
N VAL A 513 15.99 -10.84 6.00
CA VAL A 513 15.75 -9.41 6.21
C VAL A 513 16.90 -8.58 5.64
N ALA A 514 18.15 -8.95 5.92
CA ALA A 514 19.32 -8.27 5.37
C ALA A 514 19.34 -8.32 3.83
N ALA A 515 19.09 -9.49 3.23
CA ALA A 515 19.06 -9.68 1.79
C ALA A 515 17.97 -8.84 1.09
N ARG A 516 16.76 -8.75 1.65
CA ARG A 516 15.68 -7.90 1.10
C ARG A 516 15.99 -6.42 1.08
N HIS A 517 16.94 -6.01 1.91
CA HIS A 517 17.44 -4.64 1.96
C HIS A 517 18.78 -4.46 1.22
N GLY A 518 19.23 -5.47 0.48
CA GLY A 518 20.40 -5.39 -0.40
C GLY A 518 21.74 -5.68 0.28
N PHE A 519 21.74 -6.29 1.46
CA PHE A 519 22.97 -6.65 2.17
C PHE A 519 23.32 -8.12 1.94
N GLU A 520 24.58 -8.38 1.61
CA GLU A 520 25.15 -9.72 1.51
C GLU A 520 26.08 -9.95 2.71
N GLY A 521 25.77 -10.96 3.54
CA GLY A 521 26.55 -11.25 4.74
C GLY A 521 26.17 -12.60 5.36
N PRO A 522 26.98 -13.10 6.30
CA PRO A 522 26.68 -14.34 7.00
C PRO A 522 25.42 -14.20 7.88
N PRO A 523 24.72 -15.31 8.19
CA PRO A 523 23.58 -15.29 9.11
C PRO A 523 23.93 -14.65 10.47
N VAL A 524 23.01 -13.85 11.01
CA VAL A 524 23.20 -13.17 12.31
C VAL A 524 22.70 -14.09 13.44
N PRO A 525 23.56 -14.59 14.33
CA PRO A 525 23.15 -15.50 15.39
C PRO A 525 22.05 -14.94 16.31
N PHE A 526 21.32 -15.81 17.00
CA PHE A 526 20.37 -15.38 18.01
C PHE A 526 21.08 -14.56 19.12
N GLY A 527 20.48 -13.41 19.46
CA GLY A 527 20.94 -12.54 20.53
C GLY A 527 22.15 -11.65 20.20
N THR A 528 22.59 -11.57 18.93
CA THR A 528 23.71 -10.70 18.51
C THR A 528 23.25 -9.53 17.64
N GLU A 529 23.59 -8.31 18.00
CA GLU A 529 23.37 -7.11 17.17
C GLU A 529 24.37 -7.07 16.00
N ALA A 530 23.88 -6.83 14.78
CA ALA A 530 24.73 -6.69 13.59
C ALA A 530 24.43 -5.37 12.85
N LEU A 531 25.49 -4.63 12.55
CA LEU A 531 25.47 -3.45 11.69
C LEU A 531 25.90 -3.87 10.29
N PHE A 532 25.12 -3.48 9.28
CA PHE A 532 25.46 -3.68 7.89
C PHE A 532 25.74 -2.32 7.22
N ASP A 533 26.95 -2.17 6.66
CA ASP A 533 27.41 -0.96 5.96
C ASP A 533 27.29 -1.12 4.44
N GLY A 534 26.99 -0.01 3.73
CA GLY A 534 26.69 0.02 2.27
C GLY A 534 25.40 0.78 1.89
N GLY A 535 24.82 1.51 2.85
CA GLY A 535 23.44 1.99 2.90
C GLY A 535 22.93 1.57 4.27
N ALA A 536 22.34 2.44 5.09
CA ALA A 536 22.31 2.16 6.53
C ALA A 536 21.28 1.08 6.91
N LEU A 537 21.68 -0.11 7.39
CA LEU A 537 20.76 -1.08 8.03
C LEU A 537 21.38 -1.71 9.28
N LEU A 538 20.70 -1.53 10.41
CA LEU A 538 20.99 -2.22 11.65
C LEU A 538 20.00 -3.37 11.82
N VAL A 539 20.49 -4.60 11.95
CA VAL A 539 19.66 -5.79 12.18
C VAL A 539 19.91 -6.34 13.57
N LEU A 540 18.84 -6.35 14.38
CA LEU A 540 18.87 -6.79 15.77
C LEU A 540 17.97 -8.00 15.93
N PRO A 541 18.50 -9.22 16.09
CA PRO A 541 17.70 -10.31 16.59
C PRO A 541 17.18 -9.88 17.96
N HIS A 542 15.87 -9.96 18.14
CA HIS A 542 15.26 -9.73 19.43
C HIS A 542 14.71 -11.06 19.95
N GLY A 543 15.01 -11.32 21.21
CA GLY A 543 14.34 -12.35 21.99
C GLY A 543 12.89 -11.95 22.31
N PRO A 544 12.23 -12.64 23.25
CA PRO A 544 10.84 -12.39 23.60
C PRO A 544 10.49 -10.92 23.76
N ALA A 545 9.21 -10.60 23.51
CA ALA A 545 8.63 -9.38 24.00
C ALA A 545 8.81 -9.31 25.53
N ALA A 546 9.41 -8.23 26.04
CA ALA A 546 9.53 -8.01 27.49
C ALA A 546 8.16 -7.81 28.17
N ASP A 547 7.13 -7.53 27.38
CA ASP A 547 5.76 -7.22 27.81
C ASP A 547 4.74 -8.23 27.22
N GLY A 548 5.20 -9.23 26.47
CA GLY A 548 4.40 -10.36 25.99
C GLY A 548 4.69 -11.62 26.79
N PRO A 549 3.96 -12.74 26.58
CA PRO A 549 4.22 -13.97 27.31
C PRO A 549 5.69 -14.34 27.14
N VAL A 550 6.39 -14.50 28.28
CA VAL A 550 7.81 -14.79 28.35
C VAL A 550 8.12 -15.92 27.37
N TRP A 551 9.06 -15.69 26.44
CA TRP A 551 9.58 -16.80 25.64
C TRP A 551 10.09 -17.82 26.63
N PRO A 552 9.48 -19.00 26.72
CA PRO A 552 9.65 -19.86 27.87
C PRO A 552 11.11 -20.28 28.07
N LEU A 553 11.91 -20.30 27.01
CA LEU A 553 13.32 -20.71 27.04
C LEU A 553 14.26 -19.62 27.56
N GLY A 554 13.86 -18.34 27.58
CA GLY A 554 14.71 -17.22 27.98
C GLY A 554 15.34 -17.40 29.36
N PRO A 555 14.55 -17.70 30.41
CA PRO A 555 15.09 -17.99 31.73
C PRO A 555 16.06 -19.18 31.80
N LEU A 556 15.81 -20.25 31.03
CA LEU A 556 16.68 -21.42 31.02
C LEU A 556 18.00 -21.08 30.34
N LEU A 557 17.97 -20.35 29.22
CA LEU A 557 19.18 -19.91 28.54
C LEU A 557 20.00 -18.96 29.40
N SER A 558 19.36 -17.99 30.07
CA SER A 558 20.07 -17.10 31.02
C SER A 558 20.66 -17.84 32.22
N PHE A 559 20.05 -18.96 32.62
CA PHE A 559 20.58 -19.76 33.70
C PHE A 559 21.79 -20.61 33.25
N LEU A 560 21.73 -21.22 32.06
CA LEU A 560 22.80 -22.08 31.53
C LEU A 560 24.00 -21.31 30.93
N ASP A 561 23.76 -20.08 30.45
CA ASP A 561 24.74 -19.22 29.76
C ASP A 561 25.28 -18.07 30.65
N GLY A 562 24.71 -17.87 31.84
CA GLY A 562 24.92 -16.65 32.64
C GLY A 562 24.04 -15.49 32.15
N PRO A 563 24.10 -14.28 32.76
CA PRO A 563 23.26 -13.17 32.35
C PRO A 563 23.45 -12.88 30.86
N LEU A 564 22.41 -13.15 30.06
CA LEU A 564 22.40 -12.85 28.63
C LEU A 564 22.72 -11.36 28.48
N GLY A 565 23.91 -11.05 27.97
CA GLY A 565 24.36 -9.67 27.80
C GLY A 565 23.28 -8.83 27.12
N GLY A 566 22.71 -7.87 27.86
CA GLY A 566 21.91 -6.78 27.31
C GLY A 566 20.50 -7.10 26.79
N CYS A 567 19.85 -8.21 27.16
CA CYS A 567 18.45 -8.47 26.76
C CYS A 567 17.43 -7.72 27.66
N GLU A 568 17.68 -6.45 27.96
CA GLU A 568 16.88 -5.71 28.96
C GLU A 568 15.73 -4.86 28.38
N LYS A 569 15.47 -4.90 27.07
CA LYS A 569 14.56 -3.94 26.44
C LYS A 569 13.69 -4.62 25.39
N GLY A 570 12.39 -4.72 25.68
CA GLY A 570 11.41 -5.33 24.80
C GLY A 570 11.42 -4.73 23.40
N ARG A 571 11.02 -5.53 22.39
CA ARG A 571 11.05 -5.11 20.98
C ARG A 571 10.40 -3.76 20.72
N TRP A 572 9.29 -3.48 21.41
CA TRP A 572 8.55 -2.22 21.31
C TRP A 572 9.35 -1.05 21.87
N THR A 573 9.99 -1.23 23.03
CA THR A 573 10.91 -0.25 23.60
C THR A 573 12.09 0.02 22.67
N ARG A 574 12.63 -1.02 22.02
CA ARG A 574 13.77 -0.87 21.10
C ARG A 574 13.35 -0.16 19.81
N LEU A 575 12.21 -0.51 19.23
CA LEU A 575 11.62 0.19 18.08
C LEU A 575 11.34 1.66 18.40
N ALA A 576 10.74 1.96 19.55
CA ALA A 576 10.50 3.33 19.99
C ALA A 576 11.81 4.12 20.08
N ARG A 577 12.82 3.57 20.74
CA ARG A 577 14.14 4.25 20.86
C ARG A 577 14.84 4.44 19.53
N LEU A 578 14.75 3.49 18.61
CA LEU A 578 15.34 3.64 17.28
C LEU A 578 14.64 4.79 16.53
N ARG A 579 13.32 4.90 16.63
CA ARG A 579 12.59 6.05 16.08
C ARG A 579 12.97 7.36 16.76
N ASP A 580 13.06 7.39 18.09
CA ASP A 580 13.45 8.58 18.86
C ASP A 580 14.88 9.04 18.53
N ARG A 581 15.74 8.10 18.11
CA ARG A 581 17.10 8.38 17.61
C ARG A 581 17.15 8.86 16.16
N GLY A 582 16.00 9.10 15.52
CA GLY A 582 15.91 9.69 14.18
C GLY A 582 16.01 8.69 13.02
N PHE A 583 15.85 7.39 13.26
CA PHE A 583 15.76 6.42 12.17
C PHE A 583 14.42 6.56 11.43
N LEU A 584 14.48 6.91 10.15
CA LEU A 584 13.30 7.19 9.32
C LEU A 584 12.49 5.94 8.99
N THR A 585 13.16 4.79 8.85
CA THR A 585 12.50 3.51 8.63
C THR A 585 12.95 2.53 9.71
N THR A 586 12.00 1.94 10.42
CA THR A 586 12.26 0.90 11.43
C THR A 586 11.22 -0.19 11.28
N GLY A 587 11.54 -1.43 11.63
CA GLY A 587 10.58 -2.51 11.49
C GLY A 587 10.93 -3.75 12.28
N CYS A 588 10.00 -4.70 12.29
CA CYS A 588 10.20 -6.00 12.90
C CYS A 588 9.54 -7.12 12.10
N SER A 589 10.19 -8.28 12.09
CA SER A 589 9.65 -9.54 11.60
C SER A 589 9.55 -10.48 12.79
N VAL A 590 8.37 -11.03 13.02
CA VAL A 590 8.05 -11.86 14.17
C VAL A 590 8.16 -13.32 13.79
N LEU A 591 8.93 -14.06 14.58
CA LEU A 591 9.01 -15.52 14.50
C LEU A 591 7.89 -16.13 15.34
N ARG A 592 7.05 -16.98 14.74
CA ARG A 592 5.92 -17.61 15.45
C ARG A 592 5.95 -19.12 15.37
N ALA A 593 5.48 -19.78 16.43
CA ALA A 593 5.13 -21.20 16.44
C ALA A 593 3.66 -21.35 16.81
N GLY A 594 2.78 -21.64 15.84
CA GLY A 594 1.35 -21.68 16.09
C GLY A 594 0.82 -20.32 16.56
N ARG A 595 0.36 -20.25 17.83
CA ARG A 595 -0.09 -19.04 18.51
C ARG A 595 1.00 -18.33 19.33
N HIS A 596 2.18 -18.94 19.44
CA HIS A 596 3.27 -18.47 20.29
C HIS A 596 4.16 -17.49 19.53
N ASP A 597 4.50 -16.39 20.19
CA ASP A 597 5.46 -15.39 19.74
C ASP A 597 6.84 -15.75 20.30
N LEU A 598 7.81 -15.98 19.42
CA LEU A 598 9.15 -16.43 19.79
C LEU A 598 10.18 -15.28 19.78
N GLY A 599 9.72 -14.03 19.62
CA GLY A 599 10.58 -12.90 19.30
C GLY A 599 10.71 -12.72 17.79
N GLY A 600 11.88 -12.29 17.31
CA GLY A 600 12.15 -12.18 15.88
C GLY A 600 13.35 -11.34 15.54
N VAL A 601 13.25 -10.55 14.47
CA VAL A 601 14.29 -9.65 13.98
C VAL A 601 13.74 -8.23 13.95
N LEU A 602 14.49 -7.28 14.50
CA LEU A 602 14.25 -5.85 14.29
C LEU A 602 15.23 -5.36 13.23
N TRP A 603 14.79 -4.37 12.47
CA TRP A 603 15.71 -3.61 11.66
C TRP A 603 15.45 -2.12 11.77
N ALA A 604 16.49 -1.34 11.51
CA ALA A 604 16.40 0.11 11.43
C ALA A 604 17.32 0.64 10.35
N ARG A 605 16.84 1.63 9.60
CA ARG A 605 17.55 2.28 8.52
C ARG A 605 17.57 3.80 8.72
N GLN A 606 18.77 4.35 8.73
CA GLN A 606 18.99 5.80 8.60
C GLN A 606 18.90 6.18 7.12
N PRO A 607 18.52 7.42 6.78
CA PRO A 607 18.70 7.91 5.41
C PRO A 607 20.17 7.71 5.00
N ASP A 608 20.39 7.38 3.73
CA ASP A 608 21.74 7.29 3.19
C ASP A 608 22.46 8.63 3.44
N SER A 609 23.62 8.63 4.09
CA SER A 609 24.61 9.68 3.87
C SER A 609 25.29 9.45 2.52
N GLY A 610 24.49 9.50 1.46
CA GLY A 610 24.86 9.63 0.05
C GLY A 610 24.29 10.95 -0.47
N PRO A 611 24.83 11.52 -1.56
CA PRO A 611 24.67 12.94 -1.86
C PRO A 611 23.20 13.31 -1.92
N ASN A 612 22.85 14.39 -1.22
CA ASN A 612 21.56 15.06 -1.34
C ASN A 612 21.09 15.08 -2.81
N GLU A 613 20.11 14.25 -3.17
CA GLU A 613 19.27 14.52 -4.34
C GLU A 613 18.32 15.73 -4.10
N HIS A 614 18.52 16.45 -2.98
CA HIS A 614 17.86 17.71 -2.61
C HIS A 614 18.82 18.89 -2.35
N ALA A 615 20.06 18.84 -2.84
CA ALA A 615 20.98 19.99 -2.79
C ALA A 615 21.86 20.03 -4.04
N GLY A 616 21.35 20.69 -5.07
CA GLY A 616 22.05 20.98 -6.33
C GLY A 616 21.29 22.00 -7.15
N ALA A 617 20.71 23.00 -6.48
CA ALA A 617 20.15 24.21 -7.09
C ALA A 617 20.84 25.42 -6.44
N THR A 618 22.10 25.64 -6.83
CA THR A 618 22.77 26.94 -6.92
C THR A 618 23.99 26.74 -7.81
N GLY A 619 23.95 27.33 -9.00
CA GLY A 619 24.95 27.22 -10.05
C GLY A 619 24.29 27.44 -11.40
#